data_AF-A0A959NHM6-F1
#
_entry.id   AF-A0A959NHM6-F1
#
_cell.length_a   1.000
_cell.length_b   1.000
_cell.length_c   1.000
_cell.angle_alpha   90.00
_cell.angle_beta   90.00
_cell.angle_gamma   90.00
#
_symmetry.space_group_name_H-M   'P 1'
#
loop_
_entity.id
_entity.type
_entity.pdbx_description
1 polymer ?
#
loop_
_entity_poly.entity_id
_entity_poly.type
_entity_poly.pdbx_seq_one_letter_code
_entity_poly.pdbx_strand_id
1 'polypeptide(L)'
;RNDYQLGEKHNLDIIDIFNEKGKLNEAAQIYIGEDRFVARKKIANELNEKGFLVKTEDYTSEVGYSERTNEVVEPRLSLQWWVDMKKIAGPALQAVMDDEIQFFPAKFKNLYRHWMANIKDWCISRQLWWGHQIPAWYDAEGRFVV
;
A
#
# COMPACT_ATOMS: atom_id res chain seq x y z
N ARG A 1 -4.54 2.23 10.25
CA ARG A 1 -4.06 1.06 9.45
C ARG A 1 -5.22 0.25 8.85
N ASN A 2 -6.47 0.71 8.95
CA ASN A 2 -7.61 0.01 8.35
C ASN A 2 -8.67 0.94 7.72
N ASP A 3 -8.25 2.16 7.41
CA ASP A 3 -9.14 3.23 6.94
C ASP A 3 -9.75 2.87 5.58
N TYR A 4 -8.94 2.25 4.70
CA TYR A 4 -9.42 1.72 3.42
C TYR A 4 -10.48 0.62 3.56
N GLN A 5 -10.23 -0.41 4.38
CA GLN A 5 -11.22 -1.51 4.54
C GLN A 5 -12.49 -1.03 5.23
N LEU A 6 -12.37 -0.08 6.17
CA LEU A 6 -13.52 0.53 6.81
C LEU A 6 -14.32 1.37 5.81
N GLY A 7 -13.63 2.14 4.96
CA GLY A 7 -14.23 2.88 3.86
C GLY A 7 -14.99 1.98 2.90
N GLU A 8 -14.39 0.88 2.44
CA GLU A 8 -15.07 -0.12 1.60
C GLU A 8 -16.29 -0.72 2.30
N LYS A 9 -16.15 -1.15 3.56
CA LYS A 9 -17.23 -1.77 4.34
C LYS A 9 -18.44 -0.85 4.48
N HIS A 10 -18.20 0.45 4.59
CA HIS A 10 -19.25 1.46 4.74
C HIS A 10 -19.59 2.20 3.45
N ASN A 11 -19.02 1.79 2.31
CA ASN A 11 -19.22 2.41 1.00
C ASN A 11 -18.99 3.93 1.01
N LEU A 12 -17.87 4.35 1.62
CA LEU A 12 -17.44 5.74 1.66
C LEU A 12 -16.65 6.10 0.41
N ASP A 13 -16.80 7.36 -0.01
CA ASP A 13 -16.03 7.90 -1.13
C ASP A 13 -14.53 7.92 -0.83
N ILE A 14 -13.75 7.52 -1.83
CA ILE A 14 -12.30 7.49 -1.77
C ILE A 14 -11.76 8.80 -2.35
N ILE A 15 -11.05 9.56 -1.52
CA ILE A 15 -10.45 10.84 -1.90
C ILE A 15 -8.92 10.71 -1.88
N ASP A 16 -8.30 10.72 -3.05
CA ASP A 16 -6.84 10.82 -3.18
C ASP A 16 -6.42 12.29 -3.18
N ILE A 17 -5.85 12.74 -2.06
CA ILE A 17 -5.39 14.12 -1.88
C ILE A 17 -3.95 14.35 -2.36
N PHE A 18 -3.23 13.29 -2.76
CA PHE A 18 -1.82 13.37 -3.16
C PHE A 18 -1.63 13.19 -4.66
N ASN A 19 -0.57 13.80 -5.19
CA ASN A 19 -0.04 13.47 -6.51
C ASN A 19 1.18 12.54 -6.41
N GLU A 20 1.71 12.12 -7.56
CA GLU A 20 2.85 11.21 -7.67
C GLU A 20 4.13 11.72 -7.02
N LYS A 21 4.24 13.03 -6.78
CA LYS A 21 5.39 13.67 -6.14
C LYS A 21 5.22 13.84 -4.62
N GLY A 22 4.15 13.29 -4.04
CA GLY A 22 3.87 13.42 -2.61
C GLY A 22 3.43 14.83 -2.19
N LYS A 23 2.89 15.61 -3.14
CA LYS A 23 2.34 16.94 -2.91
C LYS A 23 0.81 16.91 -2.91
N LEU A 24 0.19 17.85 -2.21
CA LEU A 24 -1.26 17.97 -2.18
C LEU A 24 -1.81 18.44 -3.53
N ASN A 25 -2.89 17.80 -3.99
CA ASN A 25 -3.60 18.13 -5.22
C ASN A 25 -4.87 18.95 -4.92
N GLU A 26 -5.69 19.21 -5.94
CA GLU A 26 -6.92 20.01 -5.80
C GLU A 26 -7.96 19.40 -4.85
N ALA A 27 -8.03 18.07 -4.75
CA ALA A 27 -8.95 17.38 -3.83
C ALA A 27 -8.60 17.61 -2.36
N ALA A 28 -7.37 18.03 -2.05
CA ALA A 28 -6.99 18.44 -0.70
C ALA A 28 -7.71 19.73 -0.25
N GLN A 29 -8.13 20.59 -1.18
CA GLN A 29 -8.73 21.92 -0.98
C GLN A 29 -7.86 22.96 -0.25
N ILE A 30 -6.93 22.51 0.59
CA ILE A 30 -5.99 23.31 1.37
C ILE A 30 -4.56 22.95 1.00
N TYR A 31 -3.65 23.93 1.09
CA TYR A 31 -2.22 23.72 0.87
C TYR A 31 -1.87 23.05 -0.47
N ILE A 32 -2.66 23.31 -1.51
CA ILE A 32 -2.49 22.73 -2.85
C ILE A 32 -1.07 23.03 -3.37
N GLY A 33 -0.37 22.00 -3.84
CA GLY A 33 0.99 22.08 -4.38
C GLY A 33 2.12 21.97 -3.33
N GLU A 34 1.78 22.01 -2.04
CA GLU A 34 2.74 21.84 -0.94
C GLU A 34 3.13 20.38 -0.74
N ASP A 35 4.37 20.16 -0.30
CA ASP A 35 4.82 18.83 0.12
C ASP A 35 4.09 18.38 1.41
N ARG A 36 3.78 17.09 1.49
CA ARG A 36 3.03 16.50 2.59
C ARG A 36 3.57 16.80 3.99
N PHE A 37 4.89 16.90 4.16
CA PHE A 37 5.50 17.19 5.46
C PHE A 37 5.40 18.68 5.81
N VAL A 38 5.50 19.55 4.80
CA VAL A 38 5.30 21.00 4.97
C VAL A 38 3.85 21.28 5.33
N ALA A 39 2.91 20.70 4.57
CA ALA A 39 1.48 20.83 4.83
C ALA A 39 1.09 20.32 6.23
N ARG A 40 1.66 19.18 6.66
CA ARG A 40 1.44 18.63 8.01
C ARG A 40 1.84 19.60 9.14
N LYS A 41 2.92 20.36 8.97
CA LYS A 41 3.31 21.38 9.97
C LYS A 41 2.39 22.59 9.94
N LYS A 42 2.01 23.05 8.75
CA LYS A 42 1.12 24.22 8.58
C LYS A 42 -0.28 23.95 9.17
N ILE A 43 -0.87 22.79 8.89
CA ILE A 43 -2.21 22.46 9.40
C ILE A 43 -2.26 22.37 10.93
N ALA A 44 -1.19 21.87 11.58
CA ALA A 44 -1.12 21.84 13.03
C ALA A 44 -1.17 23.24 13.66
N ASN A 45 -0.45 24.20 13.06
CA ASN A 45 -0.47 25.60 13.50
C ASN A 45 -1.85 26.24 13.27
N GLU A 46 -2.44 26.02 12.09
CA GLU A 46 -3.77 26.56 11.77
C GLU A 46 -4.87 26.02 12.69
N LEU A 47 -4.83 24.72 13.02
CA LEU A 47 -5.76 24.12 13.98
C LEU A 47 -5.60 24.71 15.39
N ASN A 48 -4.36 25.06 15.78
CA ASN A 48 -4.09 25.72 17.05
C ASN A 48 -4.64 27.15 17.07
N GLU A 49 -4.39 27.94 16.01
CA GLU A 49 -4.89 29.31 15.87
C GLU A 49 -6.43 29.37 15.86
N LYS A 50 -7.09 28.38 15.25
CA LYS A 50 -8.55 28.25 15.22
C LYS A 50 -9.16 27.66 16.50
N GLY A 51 -8.33 27.22 17.45
CA GLY A 51 -8.79 26.60 18.71
C GLY A 51 -9.37 25.19 18.55
N PHE A 52 -9.09 24.50 17.44
CA PHE A 52 -9.51 23.11 17.20
C PHE A 52 -8.48 22.08 17.70
N LEU A 53 -7.25 22.51 18.00
CA LEU A 53 -6.22 21.66 18.57
C LEU A 53 -6.41 21.50 20.09
N VAL A 54 -6.81 20.30 20.52
CA VAL A 54 -7.08 20.01 21.94
C VAL A 54 -5.80 19.67 22.73
N LYS A 55 -4.88 18.91 22.13
CA LYS A 55 -3.67 18.41 22.80
C LYS A 55 -2.58 18.09 21.77
N THR A 56 -1.34 18.34 22.16
CA THR A 56 -0.14 17.86 21.46
C THR A 56 0.68 17.02 22.44
N GLU A 57 1.13 15.85 22.02
CA GLU A 57 2.02 15.00 22.80
C GLU A 57 3.02 14.27 21.91
N ASP A 58 4.18 13.95 22.47
CA ASP A 58 5.18 13.16 21.77
C ASP A 58 4.71 11.71 21.68
N TYR A 59 4.74 11.16 20.47
CA TYR A 59 4.28 9.80 20.21
C TYR A 59 5.21 9.08 19.24
N THR A 60 5.72 7.92 19.65
CA THR A 60 6.54 7.06 18.80
C THR A 60 5.63 6.26 17.88
N SER A 61 5.69 6.56 16.57
CA SER A 61 4.92 5.85 15.53
C SER A 61 5.80 4.90 14.74
N GLU A 62 5.25 3.75 14.35
CA GLU A 62 5.85 2.89 13.34
C GLU A 62 5.60 3.48 11.94
N VAL A 63 6.66 3.96 11.30
CA VAL A 63 6.59 4.51 9.94
C VAL A 63 7.25 3.54 8.97
N GLY A 64 6.60 3.28 7.83
CA GLY A 64 7.15 2.44 6.77
C GLY A 64 8.20 3.19 5.96
N TYR A 65 9.34 2.57 5.74
CA TYR A 65 10.44 3.11 4.94
C TYR A 65 10.73 2.23 3.74
N SER A 66 11.15 2.87 2.65
CA SER A 66 11.68 2.20 1.47
C SER A 66 12.96 1.47 1.85
N GLU A 67 13.02 0.15 1.61
CA GLU A 67 14.22 -0.66 1.86
C GLU A 67 15.44 -0.16 1.10
N ARG A 68 15.24 0.48 -0.06
CA ARG A 68 16.33 0.91 -0.96
C ARG A 68 16.82 2.33 -0.71
N THR A 69 15.90 3.26 -0.44
CA THR A 69 16.22 4.69 -0.33
C THR A 69 16.10 5.22 1.08
N ASN A 70 15.52 4.43 2.00
CA ASN A 70 15.19 4.85 3.36
C ASN A 70 14.26 6.08 3.42
N GLU A 71 13.53 6.35 2.34
CA GLU A 71 12.49 7.37 2.29
C GLU A 71 11.19 6.86 2.91
N VAL A 72 10.42 7.75 3.53
CA VAL A 72 9.11 7.41 4.11
C VAL A 72 8.13 7.05 3.01
N VAL A 73 7.54 5.85 3.10
CA VAL A 73 6.54 5.34 2.16
C VAL A 73 5.18 5.92 2.48
N GLU A 74 4.56 6.55 1.49
CA GLU A 74 3.19 7.06 1.60
C GLU A 74 2.21 6.06 0.95
N PRO A 75 1.15 5.62 1.67
CA PRO A 75 0.11 4.81 1.05
C PRO A 75 -0.74 5.68 0.12
N ARG A 76 -0.75 5.32 -1.17
CA ARG A 76 -1.58 5.96 -2.19
C ARG A 76 -2.26 4.91 -3.04
N LEU A 77 -3.53 5.16 -3.37
CA LEU A 77 -4.29 4.28 -4.25
C LEU A 77 -3.89 4.52 -5.70
N SER A 78 -3.63 3.43 -6.42
CA SER A 78 -3.29 3.45 -7.84
C SER A 78 -3.76 2.17 -8.49
N LEU A 79 -4.07 2.24 -9.79
CA LEU A 79 -4.37 1.06 -10.59
C LEU A 79 -3.06 0.28 -10.81
N GLN A 80 -3.09 -1.01 -10.49
CA GLN A 80 -1.93 -1.90 -10.52
C GLN A 80 -2.37 -3.29 -10.99
N TRP A 81 -1.40 -4.10 -11.43
CA TRP A 81 -1.57 -5.49 -11.80
C TRP A 81 -1.36 -6.39 -10.60
N TRP A 82 -2.33 -7.27 -10.36
CA TRP A 82 -2.34 -8.18 -9.22
C TRP A 82 -2.49 -9.63 -9.68
N VAL A 83 -1.86 -10.53 -8.94
CA VAL A 83 -2.08 -11.97 -9.05
C VAL A 83 -3.02 -12.41 -7.94
N ASP A 84 -4.09 -13.12 -8.31
CA ASP A 84 -4.99 -13.79 -7.36
C ASP A 84 -4.21 -14.92 -6.66
N MET A 85 -3.72 -14.62 -5.46
CA MET A 85 -2.85 -15.55 -4.74
C MET A 85 -3.65 -16.72 -4.18
N LYS A 86 -4.96 -16.56 -3.94
CA LYS A 86 -5.81 -17.64 -3.41
C LYS A 86 -5.88 -18.81 -4.38
N LYS A 87 -5.90 -18.54 -5.68
CA LYS A 87 -5.93 -19.59 -6.73
C LYS A 87 -4.63 -20.37 -6.85
N ILE A 88 -3.50 -19.82 -6.43
CA ILE A 88 -2.18 -20.45 -6.62
C ILE A 88 -1.49 -20.88 -5.33
N ALA A 89 -1.88 -20.33 -4.19
CA ALA A 89 -1.25 -20.63 -2.90
C ALA A 89 -1.56 -22.05 -2.40
N GLY A 90 -2.72 -22.61 -2.76
CA GLY A 90 -3.18 -23.92 -2.30
C GLY A 90 -2.19 -25.06 -2.60
N PRO A 91 -1.82 -25.29 -3.88
CA PRO A 91 -0.87 -26.35 -4.25
C PRO A 91 0.49 -26.21 -3.55
N ALA A 92 1.02 -24.99 -3.46
CA ALA A 92 2.32 -24.73 -2.83
C ALA A 92 2.28 -24.98 -1.31
N LEU A 93 1.18 -24.60 -0.65
CA LEU A 93 0.96 -24.91 0.77
C LEU A 93 0.88 -26.42 0.99
N GLN A 94 0.12 -27.13 0.15
CA GLN A 94 -0.09 -28.56 0.30
C GLN A 94 1.20 -29.37 0.18
N ALA A 95 2.04 -29.08 -0.82
CA ALA A 95 3.32 -29.76 -1.03
C ALA A 95 4.26 -29.70 0.20
N VAL A 96 4.24 -28.57 0.94
CA VAL A 96 5.00 -28.44 2.18
C VAL A 96 4.32 -29.15 3.34
N MET A 97 2.98 -29.11 3.42
CA MET A 97 2.23 -29.75 4.50
C MET A 97 2.30 -31.28 4.42
N ASP A 98 2.34 -31.84 3.21
CA ASP A 98 2.45 -33.28 2.93
C ASP A 98 3.90 -33.79 2.93
N ASP A 99 4.86 -32.94 3.32
CA ASP A 99 6.30 -33.26 3.38
C ASP A 99 6.93 -33.68 2.04
N GLU A 100 6.28 -33.38 0.90
CA GLU A 100 6.91 -33.44 -0.42
C GLU A 100 8.08 -32.44 -0.51
N ILE A 101 7.93 -31.28 0.13
CA ILE A 101 8.98 -30.29 0.35
C ILE A 101 9.26 -30.18 1.84
N GLN A 102 10.52 -30.42 2.23
CA GLN A 102 10.95 -30.37 3.62
C GLN A 102 11.86 -29.17 3.89
N PHE A 103 11.51 -28.37 4.90
CA PHE A 103 12.34 -27.26 5.35
C PHE A 103 13.37 -27.70 6.38
N PHE A 104 14.60 -27.19 6.26
CA PHE A 104 15.61 -27.29 7.30
C PHE A 104 16.00 -25.90 7.84
N PRO A 105 15.84 -25.62 9.15
CA PRO A 105 15.23 -26.48 10.17
C PRO A 105 13.69 -26.59 10.06
N ALA A 106 13.14 -27.71 10.55
CA ALA A 106 11.71 -28.07 10.42
C ALA A 106 10.74 -27.03 10.97
N LYS A 107 11.16 -26.19 11.94
CA LYS A 107 10.35 -25.11 12.51
C LYS A 107 9.82 -24.13 11.45
N PHE A 108 10.50 -23.98 10.31
CA PHE A 108 10.07 -23.09 9.23
C PHE A 108 8.80 -23.56 8.52
N LYS A 109 8.43 -24.85 8.61
CA LYS A 109 7.13 -25.36 8.10
C LYS A 109 5.96 -24.60 8.71
N ASN A 110 6.01 -24.29 10.00
CA ASN A 110 4.97 -23.52 10.70
C ASN A 110 4.92 -22.04 10.26
N LEU A 111 6.08 -21.42 10.05
CA LEU A 111 6.17 -20.04 9.55
C LEU A 111 5.59 -19.95 8.14
N TYR A 112 5.98 -20.89 7.26
CA TYR A 112 5.48 -20.97 5.90
C TYR A 112 3.95 -21.16 5.86
N ARG A 113 3.42 -22.11 6.65
CA ARG A 113 1.98 -22.34 6.77
C ARG A 113 1.24 -21.07 7.20
N HIS A 114 1.76 -20.35 8.21
CA HIS A 114 1.13 -19.12 8.69
C HIS A 114 1.12 -18.03 7.62
N TRP A 115 2.21 -17.90 6.85
CA TRP A 115 2.31 -16.92 5.78
C TRP A 115 1.36 -17.25 4.61
N MET A 116 1.40 -18.49 4.12
CA MET A 116 0.58 -18.94 2.99
C MET A 116 -0.91 -18.92 3.30
N ALA A 117 -1.32 -19.24 4.53
CA ALA A 117 -2.73 -19.19 4.94
C ALA A 117 -3.32 -17.77 5.00
N ASN A 118 -2.48 -16.75 5.18
CA ASN A 118 -2.89 -15.34 5.27
C ASN A 118 -2.40 -14.50 4.08
N ILE A 119 -2.03 -15.17 2.98
CA ILE A 119 -1.45 -14.49 1.83
C ILE A 119 -2.48 -13.54 1.20
N LYS A 120 -2.00 -12.34 0.85
CA LYS A 120 -2.78 -11.35 0.10
C LYS A 120 -2.41 -11.43 -1.37
N ASP A 121 -3.29 -10.92 -2.23
CA ASP A 121 -3.00 -10.81 -3.65
C ASP A 121 -1.69 -10.04 -3.88
N TRP A 122 -0.92 -10.49 -4.86
CA TRP A 122 0.42 -9.99 -5.07
C TRP A 122 0.42 -8.92 -6.16
N CYS A 123 0.72 -7.68 -5.79
CA CYS A 123 0.96 -6.62 -6.75
C CYS A 123 2.28 -6.90 -7.49
N ILE A 124 2.19 -7.15 -8.79
CA ILE A 124 3.32 -7.48 -9.66
C ILE A 124 3.79 -6.29 -10.50
N SER A 125 2.97 -5.26 -10.70
CA SER A 125 3.38 -4.06 -11.43
C SER A 125 4.26 -3.14 -10.60
N ARG A 126 5.20 -2.49 -11.27
CA ARG A 126 6.12 -1.50 -10.69
C ARG A 126 6.29 -0.36 -11.68
N GLN A 127 6.33 0.87 -11.19
CA GLN A 127 6.63 2.07 -11.98
C GLN A 127 8.16 2.28 -12.00
N LEU A 128 8.87 1.35 -12.64
CA LEU A 128 10.33 1.36 -12.76
C LEU A 128 10.75 1.36 -14.23
N TRP A 129 11.91 1.93 -14.50
CA TRP A 129 12.53 1.93 -15.84
C TRP A 129 13.21 0.59 -16.17
N TRP A 130 13.66 -0.13 -15.13
CA TRP A 130 14.37 -1.39 -15.28
C TRP A 130 13.53 -2.56 -14.81
N GLY A 131 13.32 -3.53 -15.69
CA GLY A 131 12.52 -4.73 -15.46
C GLY A 131 11.88 -5.24 -16.74
N HIS A 132 11.16 -6.35 -16.64
CA HIS A 132 10.36 -6.83 -17.76
C HIS A 132 9.10 -5.98 -17.89
N GLN A 133 8.82 -5.53 -19.11
CA GLN A 133 7.56 -4.89 -19.41
C GLN A 133 6.43 -5.93 -19.29
N ILE A 134 5.38 -5.58 -18.56
CA ILE A 134 4.17 -6.41 -18.52
C ILE A 134 3.59 -6.45 -19.94
N PRO A 135 3.35 -7.64 -20.52
CA PRO A 135 2.80 -7.78 -21.86
C PRO A 135 1.30 -7.49 -21.82
N ALA A 136 0.92 -6.23 -21.59
CA ALA A 136 -0.45 -5.77 -21.60
C ALA A 136 -0.62 -4.68 -22.65
N TRP A 137 -1.65 -4.81 -23.47
CA TRP A 137 -2.00 -3.85 -24.51
C TRP A 137 -3.34 -3.21 -24.18
N TYR A 138 -3.42 -1.89 -24.34
CA TYR A 138 -4.62 -1.11 -24.07
C TYR A 138 -5.16 -0.52 -25.37
N ASP A 139 -6.48 -0.48 -25.52
CA ASP A 139 -7.13 0.26 -26.59
C ASP A 139 -7.36 1.74 -26.20
N ALA A 140 -7.97 2.51 -27.11
CA ALA A 140 -8.23 3.93 -26.90
C ALA A 140 -9.23 4.19 -25.77
N GLU A 141 -10.09 3.22 -25.44
CA GLU A 141 -11.07 3.29 -24.36
C GLU A 141 -10.50 2.79 -23.01
N GLY A 142 -9.25 2.34 -22.97
CA GLY A 142 -8.59 1.84 -21.77
C GLY A 142 -8.92 0.40 -21.40
N ARG A 143 -9.60 -0.35 -22.28
CA ARG A 143 -9.74 -1.81 -22.13
C ARG A 143 -8.41 -2.47 -22.43
N PHE A 144 -8.13 -3.60 -21.80
CA PHE A 144 -6.84 -4.26 -21.93
C PHE A 144 -6.93 -5.74 -22.32
N VAL A 145 -5.85 -6.23 -22.91
CA VAL A 145 -5.57 -7.65 -23.17
C VAL A 145 -4.18 -7.97 -22.62
N VAL A 146 -4.03 -9.13 -21.98
CA VAL A 146 -2.78 -9.67 -21.42
C VAL A 146 -2.48 -11.01 -22.07
#